data_AF-A0A443STY0-F1
#
_entry.id   AF-A0A443STY0-F1
#
_cell.length_a   1.000
_cell.length_b   1.000
_cell.length_c   1.000
_cell.angle_alpha   90.00
_cell.angle_beta   90.00
_cell.angle_gamma   90.00
#
_symmetry.space_group_name_H-M   'P 1'
#
loop_
_entity.id
_entity.type
_entity.pdbx_description
1 polymer ?
#
loop_
_entity_poly.entity_id
_entity_poly.type
_entity_poly.pdbx_seq_one_letter_code
_entity_poly.pdbx_strand_id
1 'polypeptide(L)'
;VKSLIFVVYYEGIFAYLNYLEPKTRREILEYLIRGLQRLEYRGYDSAGVAFDSSEPSAATIIRRQGKVKMLENEIWRRDDLDLDDTLSVHVGIAHTRWATHGAPSELNSHPQRSDECNEFTVVHNGIITNYKDIKLFLMKKGFQFESDTDTEVIAKLIKHLHSIHSDFSFRELVEQVTMQLEGAFALVFKSTKFAGQCVATRRGSPLLVGIKTKQHLASNHIPIIYSSKDFSNQRGIPPNVAKLHRSESTTEFTPFGDEKEVEYFFASDASAIIEHTNRVIFLEDDDVAAISEGRLTIHRVKRTLDETSALTREIITLKMEIQEIMKGSFSFFMQKEIFEQPESVVNTMRGRVNFENATVTLGGIKEFIPEIKRCRRLILIACGTSYHSAVATRQILEELTELPVMVELASDFLDRNTPIFRDDVCFFISQSGETADTLMALRYCKQRGSLIVGITNTVGSSICRESHCGVHINAGPEIGVASTKAYTSQFVSLIMFALVMSEDRISMQPRRCEIIQGLKLIADQIKE
;
A
#
# COMPACT_ATOMS: atom_id res chain seq x y z
N VAL A 1 6.07 -4.34 23.11
CA VAL A 1 6.16 -4.99 21.78
C VAL A 1 4.85 -4.84 20.98
N LYS A 2 3.65 -4.95 21.59
CA LYS A 2 2.36 -4.83 20.87
C LYS A 2 1.99 -3.42 20.37
N SER A 3 2.43 -2.35 21.03
CA SER A 3 2.12 -0.95 20.64
C SER A 3 2.77 -0.48 19.32
N LEU A 4 3.64 -1.30 18.72
CA LEU A 4 4.42 -0.92 17.54
C LEU A 4 3.73 -1.24 16.20
N ILE A 5 2.72 -2.12 16.15
CA ILE A 5 2.08 -2.52 14.88
C ILE A 5 1.26 -1.37 14.26
N PHE A 6 0.81 -0.40 15.08
CA PHE A 6 0.07 0.77 14.61
C PHE A 6 0.86 1.63 13.60
N VAL A 7 2.19 1.56 13.60
CA VAL A 7 3.05 2.52 12.87
C VAL A 7 3.46 2.02 11.47
N VAL A 8 3.20 0.75 11.13
CA VAL A 8 3.58 0.14 9.84
C VAL A 8 3.01 0.90 8.62
N TYR A 9 1.97 1.70 8.81
CA TYR A 9 1.19 2.35 7.73
C TYR A 9 1.35 3.88 7.65
N TYR A 10 2.13 4.49 8.54
CA TYR A 10 2.35 5.94 8.65
C TYR A 10 3.70 6.38 8.04
N GLU A 11 4.14 5.74 6.97
CA GLU A 11 5.36 6.10 6.25
C GLU A 11 5.10 6.12 4.75
N GLY A 12 5.95 6.83 3.99
CA GLY A 12 5.81 7.01 2.56
C GLY A 12 7.04 6.52 1.81
N ILE A 13 6.88 5.54 0.92
CA ILE A 13 7.89 5.17 -0.08
C ILE A 13 7.50 5.80 -1.41
N PHE A 14 8.48 6.41 -2.08
CA PHE A 14 8.39 6.77 -3.49
C PHE A 14 9.70 6.46 -4.20
N ALA A 15 9.65 5.89 -5.40
CA ALA A 15 10.82 5.73 -6.24
C ALA A 15 10.45 6.01 -7.70
N TYR A 16 11.38 6.64 -8.41
CA TYR A 16 11.25 6.97 -9.82
C TYR A 16 12.38 6.31 -10.60
N LEU A 17 12.02 5.64 -11.69
CA LEU A 17 12.97 5.08 -12.64
C LEU A 17 12.57 5.56 -14.04
N ASN A 18 13.46 6.27 -14.70
CA ASN A 18 13.38 6.55 -16.13
C ASN A 18 14.35 5.62 -16.88
N TYR A 19 13.88 4.97 -17.94
CA TYR A 19 14.67 4.10 -18.78
C TYR A 19 14.56 4.52 -20.24
N LEU A 20 15.70 4.93 -20.81
CA LEU A 20 15.84 5.51 -22.14
C LEU A 20 14.97 6.76 -22.37
N GLU A 21 14.47 7.37 -21.30
CA GLU A 21 13.74 8.63 -21.29
C GLU A 21 14.64 9.65 -20.59
N PRO A 22 15.35 10.53 -21.33
CA PRO A 22 16.27 11.50 -20.74
C PRO A 22 15.57 12.46 -19.78
N LYS A 23 16.15 12.60 -18.58
CA LYS A 23 15.74 13.58 -17.57
C LYS A 23 16.95 14.26 -16.97
N THR A 24 16.83 15.55 -16.70
CA THR A 24 17.82 16.27 -15.91
C THR A 24 17.78 15.81 -14.45
N ARG A 25 18.90 15.92 -13.73
CA ARG A 25 18.93 15.65 -12.28
C ARG A 25 17.93 16.51 -11.52
N ARG A 26 17.72 17.77 -11.95
CA ARG A 26 16.67 18.66 -11.43
C ARG A 26 15.29 18.03 -11.55
N GLU A 27 14.88 17.60 -12.74
CA GLU A 27 13.58 16.97 -12.96
C GLU A 27 13.39 15.71 -12.11
N ILE A 28 14.42 14.86 -12.02
CA ILE A 28 14.38 13.65 -11.20
C ILE A 28 14.15 14.01 -9.72
N LEU A 29 14.91 14.96 -9.18
CA LEU A 29 14.76 15.40 -7.79
C LEU A 29 13.38 16.02 -7.55
N GLU A 30 12.86 16.79 -8.49
CA GLU A 30 11.50 17.31 -8.43
C GLU A 30 10.43 16.20 -8.42
N TYR A 31 10.59 15.14 -9.21
CA TYR A 31 9.69 13.98 -9.16
C TYR A 31 9.73 13.32 -7.77
N LEU A 32 10.92 13.08 -7.21
CA LEU A 32 11.06 12.49 -5.89
C LEU A 32 10.43 13.37 -4.80
N ILE A 33 10.71 14.68 -4.80
CA ILE A 33 10.17 15.62 -3.82
C ILE A 33 8.65 15.71 -3.94
N ARG A 34 8.09 15.83 -5.16
CA ARG A 34 6.65 15.85 -5.39
C ARG A 34 5.98 14.57 -4.90
N GLY A 35 6.57 13.41 -5.21
CA GLY A 35 6.12 12.12 -4.68
C GLY A 35 6.06 12.10 -3.16
N LEU A 36 7.10 12.61 -2.48
CA LEU A 36 7.09 12.72 -1.01
C LEU A 36 6.04 13.72 -0.48
N GLN A 37 5.82 14.85 -1.15
CA GLN A 37 4.77 15.80 -0.76
C GLN A 37 3.37 15.17 -0.82
N ARG A 38 3.12 14.24 -1.77
CA ARG A 38 1.87 13.46 -1.84
C ARG A 38 1.74 12.43 -0.73
N LEU A 39 2.82 12.09 -0.03
CA LEU A 39 2.89 11.10 1.05
C LEU A 39 3.12 11.72 2.43
N GLU A 40 3.31 13.04 2.54
CA GLU A 40 3.62 13.74 3.79
C GLU A 40 2.51 13.58 4.85
N TYR A 41 1.26 13.35 4.42
CA TYR A 41 0.14 13.06 5.32
C TYR A 41 0.27 11.72 6.06
N ARG A 42 1.10 10.80 5.54
CA ARG A 42 1.38 9.51 6.17
C ARG A 42 2.49 9.65 7.21
N GLY A 43 3.55 10.40 6.92
CA GLY A 43 4.68 10.61 7.83
C GLY A 43 5.44 11.90 7.57
N TYR A 44 5.88 12.59 8.63
CA TYR A 44 6.47 13.94 8.54
C TYR A 44 7.58 14.24 9.57
N ASP A 45 8.07 13.23 10.30
CA ASP A 45 9.13 13.44 11.30
C ASP A 45 10.48 13.69 10.63
N SER A 46 10.71 13.09 9.47
CA SER A 46 11.91 13.23 8.66
C SER A 46 11.71 12.70 7.24
N ALA A 47 12.58 13.08 6.31
CA ALA A 47 12.54 12.62 4.93
C ALA A 47 13.95 12.49 4.33
N GLY A 48 14.06 11.74 3.24
CA GLY A 48 15.31 11.65 2.49
C GLY A 48 15.17 11.09 1.08
N VAL A 49 16.23 11.26 0.29
CA VAL A 49 16.36 10.77 -1.09
C VAL A 49 17.73 10.12 -1.29
N ALA A 50 17.79 9.13 -2.19
CA ALA A 50 19.03 8.62 -2.76
C ALA A 50 18.91 8.55 -4.28
N PHE A 51 19.94 9.02 -4.98
CA PHE A 51 19.99 9.17 -6.43
C PHE A 51 21.42 9.01 -6.93
N ASP A 52 21.62 8.73 -8.23
CA ASP A 52 22.97 8.58 -8.78
C ASP A 52 23.73 9.91 -8.79
N SER A 53 25.00 9.87 -8.39
CA SER A 53 25.91 11.01 -8.41
C SER A 53 26.40 11.28 -9.84
N SER A 54 27.10 12.41 -10.06
CA SER A 54 27.76 12.68 -11.36
C SER A 54 28.90 11.68 -11.64
N GLU A 55 29.46 11.07 -10.60
CA GLU A 55 30.47 10.02 -10.75
C GLU A 55 29.82 8.67 -11.08
N PRO A 56 30.33 7.94 -12.11
CA PRO A 56 29.83 6.62 -12.43
C PRO A 56 29.92 5.67 -11.23
N SER A 57 28.85 4.92 -10.96
CA SER A 57 28.78 3.95 -9.86
C SER A 57 28.89 4.56 -8.45
N ALA A 58 28.55 5.85 -8.29
CA ALA A 58 28.39 6.50 -7.00
C ALA A 58 26.92 6.90 -6.76
N ALA A 59 26.50 6.88 -5.49
CA ALA A 59 25.16 7.30 -5.08
C ALA A 59 25.24 8.39 -4.01
N THR A 60 24.43 9.43 -4.17
CA THR A 60 24.29 10.51 -3.20
C THR A 60 23.06 10.24 -2.34
N ILE A 61 23.19 10.43 -1.02
CA ILE A 61 22.08 10.36 -0.06
C ILE A 61 21.93 11.73 0.60
N ILE A 62 20.71 12.27 0.61
CA ILE A 62 20.36 13.51 1.32
C ILE A 62 19.19 13.21 2.25
N ARG A 63 19.37 13.51 3.53
CA ARG A 63 18.40 13.24 4.59
C ARG A 63 18.24 14.49 5.44
N ARG A 64 17.01 14.81 5.84
CA ARG A 64 16.72 15.91 6.75
C ARG A 64 15.64 15.53 7.75
N GLN A 65 15.80 16.01 8.98
CA GLN A 65 14.74 15.95 9.99
C GLN A 65 13.68 17.02 9.72
N GLY A 66 12.42 16.68 9.97
CA GLY A 66 11.26 17.53 9.75
C GLY A 66 10.53 17.24 8.43
N LYS A 67 9.67 18.19 8.06
CA LYS A 67 8.79 18.11 6.88
C LYS A 67 9.58 18.02 5.56
N VAL A 68 8.93 17.55 4.50
CA VAL A 68 9.51 17.42 3.16
C VAL A 68 10.07 18.75 2.65
N LYS A 69 9.46 19.87 3.03
CA LYS A 69 9.96 21.21 2.69
C LYS A 69 11.40 21.48 3.17
N MET A 70 11.81 20.92 4.31
CA MET A 70 13.17 21.06 4.82
C MET A 70 14.18 20.28 3.98
N LEU A 71 13.80 19.08 3.54
CA LEU A 71 14.59 18.29 2.59
C LEU A 71 14.71 19.00 1.24
N GLU A 72 13.60 19.55 0.73
CA GLU A 72 13.58 20.32 -0.51
C GLU A 72 14.55 21.52 -0.46
N ASN A 73 14.47 22.32 0.61
CA ASN A 73 15.36 23.47 0.79
C ASN A 73 16.84 23.06 0.88
N GLU A 74 17.13 21.92 1.51
CA GLU A 74 18.49 21.38 1.57
C GLU A 74 19.02 21.00 0.19
N ILE A 75 18.23 20.27 -0.60
CA ILE A 75 18.62 19.82 -1.94
C ILE A 75 18.97 21.02 -2.82
N TRP A 76 18.12 22.06 -2.80
CA TRP A 76 18.31 23.23 -3.65
C TRP A 76 19.38 24.22 -3.17
N ARG A 77 19.87 24.07 -1.94
CA ARG A 77 20.97 24.89 -1.40
C ARG A 77 22.35 24.34 -1.75
N ARG A 78 22.43 23.09 -2.21
CA ARG A 78 23.69 22.40 -2.47
C ARG A 78 24.31 22.84 -3.79
N ASP A 79 25.49 23.45 -3.69
CA ASP A 79 26.30 23.85 -4.85
C ASP A 79 27.15 22.68 -5.40
N ASP A 80 27.25 21.56 -4.68
CA ASP A 80 27.99 20.36 -5.07
C ASP A 80 27.23 19.43 -6.03
N LEU A 81 25.97 19.77 -6.37
CA LEU A 81 25.13 18.99 -7.27
C LEU A 81 25.06 19.64 -8.65
N ASP A 82 25.50 18.92 -9.68
CA ASP A 82 25.21 19.31 -11.06
C ASP A 82 23.75 18.98 -11.39
N LEU A 83 22.87 19.99 -11.35
CA LEU A 83 21.43 19.79 -11.54
C LEU A 83 21.03 19.66 -13.01
N ASP A 84 21.89 20.08 -13.94
CA ASP A 84 21.58 20.12 -15.38
C ASP A 84 22.10 18.87 -16.12
N ASP A 85 22.86 18.03 -15.42
CA ASP A 85 23.27 16.70 -15.88
C ASP A 85 22.07 15.85 -16.31
N THR A 86 22.14 15.29 -17.52
CA THR A 86 21.03 14.58 -18.18
C THR A 86 21.27 13.08 -18.20
N LEU A 87 20.35 12.34 -17.59
CA LEU A 87 20.47 10.91 -17.36
C LEU A 87 19.37 10.19 -18.15
N SER A 88 19.77 9.32 -19.09
CA SER A 88 18.84 8.52 -19.88
C SER A 88 18.31 7.29 -19.14
N VAL A 89 19.09 6.77 -18.19
CA VAL A 89 18.71 5.69 -17.29
C VAL A 89 19.10 6.10 -15.87
N HIS A 90 18.13 6.16 -14.97
CA HIS A 90 18.38 6.54 -13.57
C HIS A 90 17.38 5.87 -12.62
N VAL A 91 17.81 5.65 -11.38
CA VAL A 91 16.95 5.22 -10.27
C VAL A 91 17.08 6.19 -9.10
N GLY A 92 15.97 6.81 -8.74
CA GLY A 92 15.82 7.61 -7.53
C GLY A 92 14.90 6.94 -6.53
N ILE A 93 15.31 6.84 -5.26
CA ILE A 93 14.45 6.38 -4.16
C ILE A 93 14.29 7.48 -3.12
N ALA A 94 13.12 7.57 -2.53
CA ALA A 94 12.73 8.62 -1.59
C ALA A 94 11.84 8.06 -0.48
N HIS A 95 11.92 8.66 0.70
CA HIS A 95 11.13 8.23 1.86
C HIS A 95 10.69 9.38 2.77
N THR A 96 9.47 9.30 3.29
CA THR A 96 9.00 10.04 4.47
C THR A 96 8.79 9.08 5.64
N ARG A 97 9.33 9.45 6.80
CA ARG A 97 9.42 8.57 7.96
C ARG A 97 8.54 9.06 9.12
N TRP A 98 7.96 8.12 9.83
CA TRP A 98 7.34 8.29 11.15
C TRP A 98 8.06 7.37 12.13
N ALA A 99 8.81 7.93 13.06
CA ALA A 99 9.80 7.15 13.79
C ALA A 99 9.19 6.07 14.72
N THR A 100 9.51 4.80 14.46
CA THR A 100 9.20 3.64 15.33
C THR A 100 10.35 3.27 16.24
N HIS A 101 11.53 3.04 15.65
CA HIS A 101 12.78 2.70 16.31
C HIS A 101 13.81 3.81 16.08
N GLY A 102 14.42 4.31 17.15
CA GLY A 102 15.36 5.43 17.07
C GLY A 102 14.65 6.78 16.88
N ALA A 103 15.12 7.80 17.60
CA ALA A 103 14.55 9.14 17.53
C ALA A 103 14.66 9.73 16.11
N PRO A 104 13.73 10.60 15.69
CA PRO A 104 13.86 11.35 14.44
C PRO A 104 15.21 12.08 14.40
N SER A 105 16.03 11.73 13.40
CA SER A 105 17.35 12.32 13.16
C SER A 105 17.78 11.97 11.73
N GLU A 106 18.76 12.69 11.18
CA GLU A 106 19.24 12.44 9.82
C GLU A 106 19.83 11.04 9.63
N LEU A 107 20.50 10.50 10.67
CA LEU A 107 21.05 9.15 10.66
C LEU A 107 19.96 8.07 10.66
N ASN A 108 18.84 8.32 11.36
CA ASN A 108 17.72 7.40 11.42
C ASN A 108 16.73 7.57 10.25
N SER A 109 16.81 8.67 9.49
CA SER A 109 16.04 8.85 8.26
C SER A 109 16.44 7.83 7.20
N HIS A 110 15.49 7.42 6.38
CA HIS A 110 15.75 6.63 5.19
C HIS A 110 16.07 7.56 3.99
N PRO A 111 16.76 7.09 2.94
CA PRO A 111 17.27 5.71 2.74
C PRO A 111 18.39 5.31 3.70
N GLN A 112 18.40 4.05 4.15
CA GLN A 112 19.51 3.46 4.91
C GLN A 112 20.54 2.84 3.97
N ARG A 113 21.82 2.87 4.38
CA ARG A 113 22.96 2.47 3.54
C ARG A 113 23.75 1.29 4.08
N SER A 114 24.34 0.50 3.19
CA SER A 114 25.16 -0.67 3.54
C SER A 114 26.53 -0.32 4.12
N ASP A 115 27.10 0.82 3.73
CA ASP A 115 28.47 1.25 4.05
C ASP A 115 28.65 2.73 3.68
N GLU A 116 29.84 3.28 3.93
CA GLU A 116 30.19 4.68 3.66
C GLU A 116 30.15 5.05 2.17
N CYS A 117 30.33 4.09 1.27
CA CYS A 117 30.30 4.25 -0.19
C CYS A 117 28.89 4.05 -0.79
N ASN A 118 27.87 3.82 0.04
CA ASN A 118 26.49 3.64 -0.37
C ASN A 118 26.27 2.51 -1.40
N GLU A 119 27.02 1.38 -1.30
CA GLU A 119 26.92 0.30 -2.30
C GLU A 119 25.50 -0.26 -2.47
N PHE A 120 24.77 -0.37 -1.36
CA PHE A 120 23.34 -0.71 -1.35
C PHE A 120 22.60 0.29 -0.47
N THR A 121 21.44 0.72 -0.96
CA THR A 121 20.53 1.63 -0.27
C THR A 121 19.11 1.09 -0.32
N VAL A 122 18.37 1.30 0.77
CA VAL A 122 17.01 0.78 0.92
C VAL A 122 16.12 1.79 1.62
N VAL A 123 14.88 1.89 1.16
CA VAL A 123 13.77 2.52 1.89
C VAL A 123 12.80 1.45 2.35
N HIS A 124 12.24 1.64 3.54
CA HIS A 124 11.44 0.63 4.24
C HIS A 124 10.24 1.28 4.91
N ASN A 125 9.06 0.69 4.71
CA ASN A 125 7.87 0.94 5.52
C ASN A 125 7.52 -0.32 6.29
N GLY A 126 7.49 -0.24 7.61
CA GLY A 126 7.12 -1.35 8.47
C GLY A 126 8.10 -1.61 9.59
N ILE A 127 8.12 -2.84 10.10
CA ILE A 127 8.94 -3.25 11.23
C ILE A 127 9.54 -4.63 10.99
N ILE A 128 10.86 -4.72 11.13
CA ILE A 128 11.59 -5.99 11.15
C ILE A 128 11.67 -6.49 12.58
N THR A 129 10.88 -7.52 12.92
CA THR A 129 10.73 -7.99 14.31
C THR A 129 11.96 -8.71 14.84
N ASN A 130 12.75 -9.33 13.96
CA ASN A 130 13.97 -10.06 14.30
C ASN A 130 15.26 -9.25 14.05
N TYR A 131 15.18 -7.92 13.91
CA TYR A 131 16.34 -7.08 13.57
C TYR A 131 17.51 -7.21 14.56
N LYS A 132 17.24 -7.48 15.85
CA LYS A 132 18.29 -7.65 16.87
C LYS A 132 19.18 -8.84 16.58
N ASP A 133 18.59 -9.96 16.17
CA ASP A 133 19.32 -11.19 15.86
C ASP A 133 20.19 -11.01 14.61
N ILE A 134 19.62 -10.36 13.58
CA ILE A 134 20.34 -10.03 12.34
C ILE A 134 21.48 -9.04 12.63
N LYS A 135 21.25 -8.00 13.44
CA LYS A 135 22.26 -7.02 13.84
C LYS A 135 23.43 -7.70 14.56
N LEU A 136 23.15 -8.56 15.54
CA LEU A 136 24.19 -9.33 16.26
C LEU A 136 24.99 -10.25 15.32
N PHE A 137 24.32 -10.92 14.39
CA PHE A 137 24.99 -11.75 13.39
C PHE A 137 25.93 -10.92 12.50
N LEU A 138 25.48 -9.80 11.97
CA LEU A 138 26.27 -8.93 11.08
C LEU A 138 27.43 -8.25 11.82
N MET A 139 27.24 -7.85 13.08
CA MET A 139 28.33 -7.33 13.91
C MET A 139 29.44 -8.37 14.09
N LYS A 140 29.09 -9.65 14.30
CA LYS A 140 30.08 -10.74 14.36
C LYS A 140 30.81 -10.96 13.02
N LYS A 141 30.22 -10.56 11.90
CA LYS A 141 30.84 -10.58 10.56
C LYS A 141 31.65 -9.31 10.26
N GLY A 142 31.77 -8.38 11.21
CA GLY A 142 32.59 -7.17 11.09
C GLY A 142 31.86 -5.94 10.56
N PHE A 143 30.53 -6.00 10.38
CA PHE A 143 29.75 -4.83 9.97
C PHE A 143 29.57 -3.87 11.15
N GLN A 144 29.80 -2.57 10.90
CA GLN A 144 29.50 -1.49 11.84
C GLN A 144 28.13 -0.89 11.51
N PHE A 145 27.40 -0.49 12.55
CA PHE A 145 26.08 0.14 12.45
C PHE A 145 26.16 1.59 12.88
N GLU A 146 25.49 2.48 12.14
CA GLU A 146 25.49 3.93 12.39
C GLU A 146 24.14 4.46 12.90
N SER A 147 23.07 3.67 12.79
CA SER A 147 21.71 4.05 13.16
C SER A 147 21.13 3.14 14.25
N ASP A 148 20.04 3.63 14.86
CA ASP A 148 19.22 2.88 15.81
C ASP A 148 18.02 2.20 15.14
N THR A 149 17.95 2.24 13.81
CA THR A 149 16.82 1.71 13.05
C THR A 149 16.94 0.20 12.86
N ASP A 150 15.78 -0.46 12.79
CA ASP A 150 15.66 -1.83 12.31
C ASP A 150 15.96 -1.92 10.80
N THR A 151 15.69 -0.87 10.03
CA THR A 151 15.94 -0.80 8.59
C THR A 151 17.42 -0.98 8.20
N GLU A 152 18.38 -0.47 8.98
CA GLU A 152 19.80 -0.56 8.62
C GLU A 152 20.29 -2.01 8.48
N VAL A 153 19.71 -2.95 9.24
CA VAL A 153 20.07 -4.37 9.15
C VAL A 153 19.79 -4.94 7.75
N ILE A 154 18.79 -4.41 7.06
CA ILE A 154 18.42 -4.83 5.69
C ILE A 154 19.53 -4.41 4.72
N ALA A 155 20.01 -3.17 4.81
CA ALA A 155 21.08 -2.64 3.96
C ALA A 155 22.42 -3.37 4.21
N LYS A 156 22.75 -3.67 5.47
CA LYS A 156 23.95 -4.45 5.81
C LYS A 156 23.83 -5.91 5.35
N LEU A 157 22.65 -6.51 5.49
CA LEU A 157 22.40 -7.91 5.12
C LEU A 157 22.55 -8.15 3.62
N ILE A 158 21.99 -7.29 2.78
CA ILE A 158 22.12 -7.44 1.32
C ILE A 158 23.58 -7.35 0.87
N LYS A 159 24.37 -6.46 1.46
CA LYS A 159 25.82 -6.37 1.22
C LYS A 159 26.55 -7.62 1.66
N HIS A 160 26.21 -8.16 2.83
CA HIS A 160 26.79 -9.41 3.31
C HIS A 160 26.52 -10.57 2.33
N LEU A 161 25.27 -10.71 1.86
CA LEU A 161 24.90 -11.74 0.90
C LEU A 161 25.62 -11.56 -0.43
N HIS A 162 25.72 -10.34 -0.95
CA HIS A 162 26.48 -10.04 -2.17
C HIS A 162 27.97 -10.39 -2.04
N SER A 163 28.57 -10.21 -0.85
CA SER A 163 29.97 -10.58 -0.61
C SER A 163 30.22 -12.10 -0.63
N ILE A 164 29.19 -12.91 -0.34
CA ILE A 164 29.26 -14.37 -0.35
C ILE A 164 28.86 -14.93 -1.71
N HIS A 165 27.88 -14.29 -2.36
CA HIS A 165 27.25 -14.73 -3.61
C HIS A 165 27.35 -13.61 -4.66
N SER A 166 28.55 -13.38 -5.18
CA SER A 166 28.80 -12.32 -6.18
C SER A 166 28.17 -12.60 -7.55
N ASP A 167 27.71 -13.83 -7.78
CA ASP A 167 27.06 -14.32 -8.99
C ASP A 167 25.53 -14.12 -8.99
N PHE A 168 24.94 -13.76 -7.84
CA PHE A 168 23.50 -13.54 -7.74
C PHE A 168 23.08 -12.25 -8.43
N SER A 169 21.95 -12.32 -9.16
CA SER A 169 21.26 -11.13 -9.65
C SER A 169 20.75 -10.27 -8.49
N PHE A 170 20.48 -8.99 -8.75
CA PHE A 170 19.97 -8.08 -7.72
C PHE A 170 18.66 -8.60 -7.10
N ARG A 171 17.79 -9.16 -7.93
CA ARG A 171 16.56 -9.84 -7.54
C ARG A 171 16.83 -10.99 -6.55
N GLU A 172 17.76 -11.89 -6.88
CA GLU A 172 18.08 -13.06 -6.06
C GLU A 172 18.66 -12.66 -4.70
N LEU A 173 19.48 -11.61 -4.66
CA LEU A 173 19.95 -11.05 -3.39
C LEU A 173 18.79 -10.57 -2.53
N VAL A 174 17.83 -9.83 -3.10
CA VAL A 174 16.64 -9.37 -2.36
C VAL A 174 15.76 -10.54 -1.92
N GLU A 175 15.59 -11.57 -2.73
CA GLU A 175 14.89 -12.81 -2.34
C GLU A 175 15.56 -13.48 -1.13
N GLN A 176 16.89 -13.57 -1.10
CA GLN A 176 17.60 -14.10 0.07
C GLN A 176 17.47 -13.22 1.30
N VAL A 177 17.48 -11.89 1.13
CA VAL A 177 17.24 -10.94 2.22
C VAL A 177 15.86 -11.18 2.83
N THR A 178 14.79 -11.18 2.03
CA THR A 178 13.41 -11.30 2.55
C THR A 178 13.10 -12.66 3.18
N MET A 179 13.88 -13.70 2.85
CA MET A 179 13.81 -14.99 3.55
C MET A 179 14.34 -14.95 4.98
N GLN A 180 15.23 -14.01 5.30
CA GLN A 180 15.79 -13.83 6.65
C GLN A 180 15.00 -12.81 7.49
N LEU A 181 14.16 -11.99 6.86
CA LEU A 181 13.37 -10.95 7.55
C LEU A 181 12.08 -11.52 8.11
N GLU A 182 11.81 -11.20 9.38
CA GLU A 182 10.52 -11.40 10.02
C GLU A 182 9.83 -10.06 10.27
N GLY A 183 8.50 -10.06 10.22
CA GLY A 183 7.68 -8.87 10.43
C GLY A 183 6.92 -8.45 9.16
N ALA A 184 6.59 -7.16 9.10
CA ALA A 184 5.88 -6.56 7.98
C ALA A 184 6.74 -5.46 7.38
N PHE A 185 6.91 -5.46 6.06
CA PHE A 185 7.77 -4.53 5.35
C PHE A 185 7.26 -4.28 3.92
N ALA A 186 7.45 -3.06 3.43
CA ALA A 186 7.55 -2.75 2.00
C ALA A 186 8.93 -2.15 1.78
N LEU A 187 9.66 -2.65 0.79
CA LEU A 187 11.06 -2.34 0.55
C LEU A 187 11.27 -1.93 -0.89
N VAL A 188 12.10 -0.91 -1.12
CA VAL A 188 12.65 -0.58 -2.44
C VAL A 188 14.16 -0.42 -2.31
N PHE A 189 14.88 -1.18 -3.13
CA PHE A 189 16.33 -1.26 -3.12
C PHE A 189 16.93 -0.58 -4.35
N LYS A 190 18.04 0.12 -4.13
CA LYS A 190 18.93 0.68 -5.14
C LYS A 190 20.38 0.30 -4.82
N SER A 191 21.18 0.00 -5.83
CA SER A 191 22.60 -0.34 -5.64
C SER A 191 23.48 0.27 -6.73
N THR A 192 24.67 0.72 -6.35
CA THR A 192 25.70 1.14 -7.31
C THR A 192 26.34 -0.04 -8.06
N LYS A 193 26.21 -1.27 -7.54
CA LYS A 193 26.66 -2.50 -8.22
C LYS A 193 25.70 -2.95 -9.33
N PHE A 194 24.45 -2.51 -9.27
CA PHE A 194 23.38 -2.87 -10.21
C PHE A 194 22.78 -1.60 -10.81
N ALA A 195 23.59 -0.86 -11.56
CA ALA A 195 23.22 0.42 -12.15
C ALA A 195 21.96 0.31 -13.04
N GLY A 196 21.03 1.25 -12.90
CA GLY A 196 19.76 1.27 -13.65
C GLY A 196 18.76 0.19 -13.24
N GLN A 197 19.04 -0.61 -12.20
CA GLN A 197 18.12 -1.62 -11.68
C GLN A 197 17.47 -1.16 -10.38
N CYS A 198 16.22 -1.60 -10.18
CA CYS A 198 15.45 -1.35 -8.97
C CYS A 198 14.72 -2.64 -8.59
N VAL A 199 14.76 -3.01 -7.31
CA VAL A 199 14.04 -4.19 -6.81
C VAL A 199 13.17 -3.78 -5.65
N ALA A 200 11.90 -4.17 -5.70
CA ALA A 200 10.89 -3.79 -4.75
C ALA A 200 10.11 -5.03 -4.28
N THR A 201 9.77 -5.09 -3.01
CA THR A 201 9.08 -6.26 -2.43
C THR A 201 8.27 -5.87 -1.22
N ARG A 202 7.24 -6.66 -0.89
CA ARG A 202 6.41 -6.42 0.29
C ARG A 202 5.99 -7.69 1.02
N ARG A 203 5.69 -7.54 2.30
CA ARG A 203 4.96 -8.46 3.16
C ARG A 203 4.22 -7.65 4.21
N GLY A 204 2.90 -7.63 4.20
CA GLY A 204 2.09 -6.91 5.20
C GLY A 204 2.07 -5.38 5.10
N SER A 205 2.73 -4.75 4.12
CA SER A 205 2.72 -3.29 3.90
C SER A 205 2.44 -2.95 2.41
N PRO A 206 1.57 -1.96 2.09
CA PRO A 206 1.23 -1.59 0.72
C PRO A 206 2.44 -1.17 -0.12
N LEU A 207 2.46 -1.65 -1.37
CA LEU A 207 3.42 -1.27 -2.38
C LEU A 207 2.81 -1.51 -3.76
N LEU A 208 2.90 -0.52 -4.63
CA LEU A 208 2.40 -0.59 -6.00
C LEU A 208 3.40 0.01 -7.00
N VAL A 209 3.23 -0.37 -8.26
CA VAL A 209 4.07 0.08 -9.38
C VAL A 209 3.20 0.79 -10.41
N GLY A 210 3.42 2.08 -10.61
CA GLY A 210 2.87 2.86 -11.70
C GLY A 210 3.72 2.72 -12.96
N ILE A 211 3.07 2.60 -14.12
CA ILE A 211 3.73 2.44 -15.41
C ILE A 211 3.31 3.59 -16.35
N LYS A 212 4.30 4.33 -16.85
CA LYS A 212 4.11 5.36 -17.87
C LYS A 212 4.99 5.05 -19.08
N THR A 213 4.34 4.87 -20.21
CA THR A 213 4.99 4.64 -21.50
C THR A 213 4.06 5.16 -22.59
N LYS A 214 4.64 5.68 -23.68
CA LYS A 214 3.95 6.14 -24.88
C LYS A 214 3.35 4.98 -25.69
N GLN A 215 3.85 3.77 -25.48
CA GLN A 215 3.45 2.58 -26.24
C GLN A 215 2.27 1.82 -25.61
N HIS A 216 1.60 1.05 -26.47
CA HIS A 216 0.60 0.09 -26.02
C HIS A 216 1.27 -1.06 -25.25
N LEU A 217 0.58 -1.53 -24.20
CA LEU A 217 1.03 -2.65 -23.39
C LEU A 217 0.73 -3.96 -24.11
N ALA A 218 1.71 -4.87 -24.17
CA ALA A 218 1.56 -6.19 -24.77
C ALA A 218 0.47 -7.03 -24.07
N SER A 219 0.32 -6.83 -22.76
CA SER A 219 -0.64 -7.52 -21.91
C SER A 219 -0.99 -6.62 -20.72
N ASN A 220 -2.25 -6.71 -20.25
CA ASN A 220 -2.68 -6.12 -18.98
C ASN A 220 -2.43 -7.05 -17.79
N HIS A 221 -1.77 -8.18 -17.99
CA HIS A 221 -1.43 -9.15 -16.95
C HIS A 221 0.06 -9.48 -17.02
N ILE A 222 0.76 -9.36 -15.89
CA ILE A 222 2.14 -9.78 -15.73
C ILE A 222 2.15 -11.14 -15.02
N PRO A 223 2.67 -12.22 -15.63
CA PRO A 223 2.75 -13.51 -14.97
C PRO A 223 3.79 -13.50 -13.84
N ILE A 224 3.51 -14.29 -12.80
CA ILE A 224 4.44 -14.50 -11.69
C ILE A 224 5.43 -15.60 -12.06
N ILE A 225 6.71 -15.30 -11.94
CA ILE A 225 7.81 -16.23 -12.14
C ILE A 225 8.20 -16.84 -10.79
N TYR A 226 8.43 -18.16 -10.75
CA TYR A 226 8.84 -18.84 -9.53
C TYR A 226 10.32 -19.18 -9.58
N SER A 227 11.07 -18.81 -8.54
CA SER A 227 12.48 -19.18 -8.42
C SER A 227 12.61 -20.71 -8.27
N SER A 228 13.42 -21.35 -9.12
CA SER A 228 13.67 -22.79 -9.04
C SER A 228 14.46 -23.13 -7.78
N LYS A 229 13.99 -24.10 -6.99
CA LYS A 229 14.54 -24.46 -5.67
C LYS A 229 15.95 -25.08 -5.67
N ASP A 230 16.57 -25.34 -6.82
CA ASP A 230 17.82 -26.11 -6.88
C ASP A 230 19.07 -25.22 -6.99
N PHE A 231 19.42 -24.55 -5.88
CA PHE A 231 20.70 -23.84 -5.75
C PHE A 231 21.89 -24.76 -5.39
N SER A 232 21.73 -26.09 -5.42
CA SER A 232 22.77 -27.03 -4.94
C SER A 232 23.28 -28.07 -5.95
N ASN A 233 22.84 -28.10 -7.22
CA ASN A 233 23.26 -29.17 -8.15
C ASN A 233 23.44 -28.74 -9.63
N GLN A 234 24.13 -27.63 -9.89
CA GLN A 234 24.60 -27.29 -11.26
C GLN A 234 26.12 -27.23 -11.38
N ARG A 235 26.83 -28.24 -10.85
CA ARG A 235 28.19 -28.55 -11.30
C ARG A 235 28.14 -29.75 -12.23
N GLY A 236 27.99 -29.53 -13.54
CA GLY A 236 28.17 -30.62 -14.50
C GLY A 236 27.49 -30.55 -15.87
N ILE A 237 27.31 -29.39 -16.50
CA ILE A 237 26.85 -29.33 -17.90
C ILE A 237 27.91 -28.60 -18.76
N PRO A 238 28.36 -29.17 -19.91
CA PRO A 238 29.44 -28.59 -20.71
C PRO A 238 29.01 -27.27 -21.39
N PRO A 239 29.97 -26.40 -21.79
CA PRO A 239 29.72 -25.02 -22.19
C PRO A 239 29.23 -24.87 -23.64
N ASN A 240 28.40 -25.80 -24.14
CA ASN A 240 28.00 -25.78 -25.56
C ASN A 240 26.58 -26.26 -25.85
N VAL A 241 25.62 -25.89 -25.00
CA VAL A 241 24.21 -25.85 -25.40
C VAL A 241 23.77 -24.40 -25.32
N ALA A 242 23.82 -23.73 -26.46
CA ALA A 242 23.35 -22.37 -26.65
C ALA A 242 21.96 -22.21 -26.02
N LYS A 243 21.85 -21.33 -25.02
CA LYS A 243 20.58 -20.78 -24.57
C LYS A 243 20.00 -20.01 -25.75
N LEU A 244 19.15 -20.66 -26.53
CA LEU A 244 18.30 -20.00 -27.51
C LEU A 244 17.43 -19.01 -26.72
N HIS A 245 17.77 -17.72 -26.80
CA HIS A 245 16.86 -16.65 -26.43
C HIS A 245 15.64 -16.75 -27.35
N ARG A 246 14.52 -17.27 -26.85
CA ARG A 246 13.21 -17.08 -27.48
C ARG A 246 12.77 -15.65 -27.14
N SER A 247 12.89 -14.74 -28.10
CA SER A 247 12.52 -13.32 -27.99
C SER A 247 11.00 -13.06 -28.00
N GLU A 248 10.18 -14.04 -27.63
CA GLU A 248 8.71 -13.94 -27.60
C GLU A 248 8.14 -14.67 -26.36
N SER A 249 8.75 -14.47 -25.19
CA SER A 249 8.21 -15.00 -23.94
C SER A 249 7.20 -14.02 -23.35
N THR A 250 5.97 -14.47 -23.11
CA THR A 250 4.87 -13.72 -22.46
C THR A 250 5.14 -13.37 -20.98
N THR A 251 6.39 -13.50 -20.52
CA THR A 251 6.80 -13.45 -19.11
C THR A 251 7.41 -12.12 -18.67
N GLU A 252 7.57 -11.16 -19.59
CA GLU A 252 8.30 -9.92 -19.34
C GLU A 252 7.46 -8.71 -19.76
N PHE A 253 7.46 -7.65 -18.95
CA PHE A 253 6.98 -6.35 -19.42
C PHE A 253 8.03 -5.77 -20.38
N THR A 254 7.67 -5.62 -21.65
CA THR A 254 8.39 -4.80 -22.62
C THR A 254 7.40 -3.85 -23.30
N PRO A 255 7.74 -2.57 -23.48
CA PRO A 255 7.03 -1.71 -24.43
C PRO A 255 6.96 -2.40 -25.81
N PHE A 256 5.80 -2.36 -26.47
CA PHE A 256 5.60 -2.98 -27.78
C PHE A 256 6.04 -2.01 -28.90
N GLY A 257 7.24 -2.21 -29.46
CA GLY A 257 7.80 -1.38 -30.54
C GLY A 257 9.33 -1.26 -30.50
N ASP A 258 9.91 -0.51 -31.44
CA ASP A 258 11.36 -0.27 -31.51
C ASP A 258 11.86 0.71 -30.42
N GLU A 259 10.98 1.56 -29.88
CA GLU A 259 11.32 2.49 -28.79
C GLU A 259 11.16 1.82 -27.42
N LYS A 260 12.24 1.79 -26.63
CA LYS A 260 12.26 1.13 -25.31
C LYS A 260 12.01 2.09 -24.15
N GLU A 261 11.47 3.28 -24.42
CA GLU A 261 11.24 4.34 -23.43
C GLU A 261 10.13 3.96 -22.44
N VAL A 262 10.46 3.96 -21.15
CA VAL A 262 9.52 3.67 -20.08
C VAL A 262 9.91 4.34 -18.78
N GLU A 263 8.91 4.80 -18.05
CA GLU A 263 9.05 5.33 -16.70
C GLU A 263 8.24 4.46 -15.72
N TYR A 264 8.86 4.14 -14.57
CA TYR A 264 8.24 3.39 -13.48
C TYR A 264 8.23 4.21 -12.20
N PHE A 265 7.14 4.07 -11.45
CA PHE A 265 6.92 4.76 -10.19
C PHE A 265 6.57 3.72 -9.12
N PHE A 266 7.45 3.46 -8.16
CA PHE A 266 7.07 2.66 -6.99
C PHE A 266 6.54 3.58 -5.91
N ALA A 267 5.42 3.22 -5.31
CA ALA A 267 4.91 3.96 -4.17
C ALA A 267 4.18 3.07 -3.18
N SER A 268 4.17 3.47 -1.91
CA SER A 268 3.33 2.85 -0.89
C SER A 268 1.87 3.36 -0.93
N ASP A 269 1.58 4.42 -1.68
CA ASP A 269 0.23 4.95 -1.89
C ASP A 269 0.04 5.46 -3.33
N ALA A 270 -1.16 5.28 -3.88
CA ALA A 270 -1.51 5.69 -5.22
C ALA A 270 -1.53 7.22 -5.42
N SER A 271 -1.67 8.02 -4.35
CA SER A 271 -1.66 9.49 -4.40
C SER A 271 -0.37 10.05 -5.00
N ALA A 272 0.75 9.35 -4.84
CA ALA A 272 2.05 9.74 -5.37
C ALA A 272 2.25 9.35 -6.85
N ILE A 273 1.41 8.47 -7.39
CA ILE A 273 1.53 7.95 -8.77
C ILE A 273 0.53 8.62 -9.70
N ILE A 274 -0.66 8.98 -9.21
CA ILE A 274 -1.81 9.37 -10.04
C ILE A 274 -1.55 10.62 -10.91
N GLU A 275 -0.64 11.50 -10.51
CA GLU A 275 -0.25 12.67 -11.31
C GLU A 275 0.65 12.31 -12.51
N HIS A 276 1.20 11.10 -12.54
CA HIS A 276 2.07 10.62 -13.61
C HIS A 276 1.38 9.58 -14.48
N THR A 277 0.62 8.67 -13.88
CA THR A 277 -0.10 7.59 -14.57
C THR A 277 -1.24 7.05 -13.72
N ASN A 278 -2.31 6.61 -14.36
CA ASN A 278 -3.41 5.89 -13.70
C ASN A 278 -3.28 4.37 -13.86
N ARG A 279 -2.27 3.86 -14.57
CA ARG A 279 -2.02 2.42 -14.75
C ARG A 279 -1.09 1.93 -13.66
N VAL A 280 -1.59 1.09 -12.76
CA VAL A 280 -0.84 0.58 -11.61
C VAL A 280 -0.96 -0.92 -11.44
N ILE A 281 0.06 -1.51 -10.84
CA ILE A 281 0.06 -2.90 -10.38
C ILE A 281 0.18 -2.90 -8.86
N PHE A 282 -0.78 -3.51 -8.18
CA PHE A 282 -0.68 -3.74 -6.75
C PHE A 282 0.11 -5.01 -6.49
N LEU A 283 1.21 -4.89 -5.74
CA LEU A 283 1.97 -6.05 -5.30
C LEU A 283 1.20 -6.77 -4.17
N GLU A 284 1.38 -8.08 -4.10
CA GLU A 284 0.95 -8.92 -2.98
C GLU A 284 2.13 -9.30 -2.10
N ASP A 285 1.83 -9.90 -0.96
CA ASP A 285 2.86 -10.43 -0.07
C ASP A 285 3.76 -11.44 -0.80
N ASP A 286 5.05 -11.31 -0.53
CA ASP A 286 6.16 -12.08 -1.10
C ASP A 286 6.41 -11.89 -2.60
N ASP A 287 5.71 -10.97 -3.25
CA ASP A 287 6.11 -10.52 -4.59
C ASP A 287 7.46 -9.79 -4.54
N VAL A 288 8.33 -10.13 -5.48
CA VAL A 288 9.60 -9.43 -5.74
C VAL A 288 9.53 -8.86 -7.15
N ALA A 289 9.21 -7.57 -7.25
CA ALA A 289 9.21 -6.82 -8.49
C ALA A 289 10.63 -6.35 -8.80
N ALA A 290 11.17 -6.73 -9.95
CA ALA A 290 12.51 -6.34 -10.39
C ALA A 290 12.44 -5.64 -11.74
N ILE A 291 13.09 -4.48 -11.84
CA ILE A 291 13.34 -3.78 -13.10
C ILE A 291 14.79 -3.98 -13.49
N SER A 292 14.99 -4.57 -14.67
CA SER A 292 16.30 -4.72 -15.29
C SER A 292 16.19 -4.45 -16.78
N GLU A 293 17.09 -3.62 -17.33
CA GLU A 293 17.08 -3.24 -18.76
C GLU A 293 15.71 -2.70 -19.23
N GLY A 294 15.05 -1.92 -18.37
CA GLY A 294 13.72 -1.34 -18.65
C GLY A 294 12.56 -2.33 -18.55
N ARG A 295 12.81 -3.61 -18.21
CA ARG A 295 11.79 -4.66 -18.12
C ARG A 295 11.38 -4.90 -16.68
N LEU A 296 10.08 -4.80 -16.41
CA LEU A 296 9.49 -5.19 -15.13
C LEU A 296 9.14 -6.68 -15.13
N THR A 297 9.62 -7.40 -14.12
CA THR A 297 9.28 -8.80 -13.85
C THR A 297 8.85 -8.96 -12.39
N ILE A 298 7.94 -9.89 -12.11
CA ILE A 298 7.44 -10.17 -10.75
C ILE A 298 7.71 -11.63 -10.41
N HIS A 299 8.41 -11.84 -9.30
CA HIS A 299 8.87 -13.17 -8.87
C HIS A 299 8.34 -13.55 -7.49
N ARG A 300 8.30 -14.85 -7.22
CA ARG A 300 8.02 -15.42 -5.90
C ARG A 300 8.92 -16.61 -5.60
N VAL A 301 9.41 -16.69 -4.36
CA VAL A 301 10.29 -17.77 -3.90
C VAL A 301 9.53 -19.08 -3.69
N LYS A 302 8.29 -19.02 -3.21
CA LYS A 302 7.46 -20.20 -2.93
C LYS A 302 6.16 -20.13 -3.73
N ARG A 303 5.78 -21.26 -4.31
CA ARG A 303 4.40 -21.51 -4.74
C ARG A 303 3.60 -21.86 -3.49
N THR A 304 2.82 -20.92 -2.97
CA THR A 304 1.80 -21.22 -1.99
C THR A 304 0.78 -22.17 -2.63
N LEU A 305 0.46 -23.26 -1.95
CA LEU A 305 -0.55 -24.24 -2.37
C LEU A 305 -1.99 -23.71 -2.18
N ASP A 306 -2.13 -22.48 -1.67
CA ASP A 306 -3.42 -21.82 -1.53
C ASP A 306 -3.97 -21.50 -2.93
N GLU A 307 -5.08 -22.14 -3.28
CA GLU A 307 -5.78 -22.05 -4.59
C GLU A 307 -6.19 -20.62 -4.99
N THR A 308 -6.01 -19.64 -4.10
CA THR A 308 -6.45 -18.24 -4.27
C THR A 308 -5.37 -17.28 -4.75
N SER A 309 -4.09 -17.65 -4.76
CA SER A 309 -3.07 -16.68 -5.18
C SER A 309 -2.93 -16.62 -6.70
N ALA A 310 -3.37 -15.51 -7.29
CA ALA A 310 -3.40 -15.32 -8.73
C ALA A 310 -2.00 -15.53 -9.34
N LEU A 311 -1.93 -16.32 -10.42
CA LEU A 311 -0.69 -16.60 -11.16
C LEU A 311 -0.19 -15.38 -11.96
N THR A 312 -0.95 -14.30 -11.96
CA THR A 312 -0.68 -13.06 -12.67
C THR A 312 -1.00 -11.86 -11.78
N ARG A 313 -0.45 -10.71 -12.15
CA ARG A 313 -0.81 -9.39 -11.62
C ARG A 313 -1.46 -8.57 -12.71
N GLU A 314 -2.67 -8.11 -12.46
CA GLU A 314 -3.40 -7.25 -13.38
C GLU A 314 -2.89 -5.80 -13.28
N ILE A 315 -2.80 -5.14 -14.43
CA ILE A 315 -2.58 -3.71 -14.55
C ILE A 315 -3.95 -3.04 -14.44
N ILE A 316 -4.18 -2.38 -13.31
CA ILE A 316 -5.46 -1.74 -12.98
C ILE A 316 -5.40 -0.26 -13.37
N THR A 317 -6.47 0.22 -13.99
CA THR A 317 -6.68 1.66 -14.22
C THR A 317 -7.39 2.27 -13.01
N LEU A 318 -6.68 3.15 -12.29
CA LEU A 318 -7.23 3.91 -11.18
C LEU A 318 -8.28 4.90 -11.68
N LYS A 319 -9.41 4.97 -10.96
CA LYS A 319 -10.51 5.92 -11.22
C LYS A 319 -10.40 7.21 -10.40
N MET A 320 -9.26 7.43 -9.77
CA MET A 320 -9.01 8.59 -8.91
C MET A 320 -8.61 9.81 -9.77
N GLU A 321 -9.13 10.98 -9.44
CA GLU A 321 -8.76 12.22 -10.12
C GLU A 321 -7.77 13.03 -9.28
N ILE A 322 -6.83 13.72 -9.93
CA ILE A 322 -5.81 14.54 -9.24
C ILE A 322 -6.46 15.61 -8.36
N GLN A 323 -7.61 16.17 -8.77
CA GLN A 323 -8.33 17.19 -8.01
C GLN A 323 -8.80 16.69 -6.64
N GLU A 324 -9.09 15.40 -6.50
CA GLU A 324 -9.52 14.79 -5.24
C GLU A 324 -8.43 14.82 -4.18
N ILE A 325 -7.15 14.78 -4.58
CA ILE A 325 -5.98 14.84 -3.69
C ILE A 325 -5.35 16.25 -3.59
N MET A 326 -5.98 17.27 -4.16
CA MET A 326 -5.56 18.68 -4.06
C MET A 326 -6.44 19.44 -3.09
N LYS A 327 -5.90 20.49 -2.44
CA LYS A 327 -6.70 21.34 -1.53
C LYS A 327 -7.72 22.23 -2.26
N GLY A 328 -7.49 22.52 -3.55
CA GLY A 328 -8.34 23.46 -4.30
C GLY A 328 -8.32 24.85 -3.69
N SER A 329 -9.50 25.44 -3.49
CA SER A 329 -9.70 26.75 -2.87
C SER A 329 -9.57 26.76 -1.33
N PHE A 330 -9.40 25.60 -0.69
CA PHE A 330 -9.33 25.49 0.76
C PHE A 330 -7.91 25.62 1.31
N SER A 331 -7.79 26.05 2.57
CA SER A 331 -6.49 26.20 3.24
C SER A 331 -5.91 24.86 3.73
N PHE A 332 -6.80 23.95 4.16
CA PHE A 332 -6.46 22.66 4.76
C PHE A 332 -7.29 21.54 4.14
N PHE A 333 -6.72 20.33 4.07
CA PHE A 333 -7.45 19.14 3.61
C PHE A 333 -8.65 18.83 4.50
N MET A 334 -8.49 18.89 5.83
CA MET A 334 -9.61 18.69 6.76
C MET A 334 -10.77 19.67 6.48
N GLN A 335 -10.47 20.93 6.15
CA GLN A 335 -11.51 21.91 5.79
C GLN A 335 -12.20 21.50 4.48
N LYS A 336 -11.43 21.21 3.42
CA LYS A 336 -11.98 20.70 2.16
C LYS A 336 -12.90 19.50 2.41
N GLU A 337 -12.41 18.49 3.13
CA GLU A 337 -13.09 17.22 3.35
C GLU A 337 -14.37 17.37 4.19
N ILE A 338 -14.40 18.30 5.15
CA ILE A 338 -15.62 18.66 5.88
C ILE A 338 -16.66 19.25 4.94
N PHE A 339 -16.25 20.18 4.07
CA PHE A 339 -17.14 20.88 3.15
C PHE A 339 -17.56 20.02 1.94
N GLU A 340 -16.82 18.95 1.62
CA GLU A 340 -17.16 17.94 0.60
C GLU A 340 -18.12 16.83 1.11
N GLN A 341 -18.57 16.92 2.37
CA GLN A 341 -19.50 15.92 2.93
C GLN A 341 -20.84 15.81 2.16
N PRO A 342 -21.45 16.89 1.65
CA PRO A 342 -22.64 16.78 0.80
C PRO A 342 -22.39 15.89 -0.43
N GLU A 343 -21.30 16.11 -1.15
CA GLU A 343 -20.95 15.35 -2.35
C GLU A 343 -20.54 13.91 -2.04
N SER A 344 -19.72 13.70 -1.00
CA SER A 344 -19.23 12.37 -0.63
C SER A 344 -20.35 11.46 -0.11
N VAL A 345 -21.35 11.98 0.61
CA VAL A 345 -22.54 11.23 1.00
C VAL A 345 -23.38 10.85 -0.23
N VAL A 346 -23.55 11.75 -1.20
CA VAL A 346 -24.18 11.41 -2.49
C VAL A 346 -23.40 10.34 -3.24
N ASN A 347 -22.08 10.44 -3.29
CA ASN A 347 -21.21 9.44 -3.93
C ASN A 347 -21.27 8.08 -3.24
N THR A 348 -21.47 8.06 -1.92
CA THR A 348 -21.68 6.84 -1.13
C THR A 348 -22.97 6.13 -1.52
N MET A 349 -24.04 6.88 -1.83
CA MET A 349 -25.36 6.34 -2.22
C MET A 349 -25.49 6.07 -3.72
N ARG A 350 -24.61 6.65 -4.55
CA ARG A 350 -24.68 6.61 -6.02
C ARG A 350 -24.76 5.17 -6.54
N GLY A 351 -25.83 4.88 -7.30
CA GLY A 351 -26.09 3.55 -7.86
C GLY A 351 -26.49 2.48 -6.84
N ARG A 352 -26.69 2.86 -5.56
CA ARG A 352 -27.07 1.95 -4.47
C ARG A 352 -28.45 2.26 -3.90
N VAL A 353 -28.84 3.53 -3.88
CA VAL A 353 -30.17 3.95 -3.44
C VAL A 353 -30.96 4.43 -4.65
N ASN A 354 -32.12 3.84 -4.89
CA ASN A 354 -33.09 4.35 -5.84
C ASN A 354 -34.22 5.02 -5.06
N PHE A 355 -34.27 6.34 -5.15
CA PHE A 355 -35.23 7.17 -4.43
C PHE A 355 -36.64 7.16 -5.05
N GLU A 356 -36.80 6.71 -6.30
CA GLU A 356 -38.12 6.66 -6.96
C GLU A 356 -38.95 5.48 -6.48
N ASN A 357 -38.30 4.31 -6.34
CA ASN A 357 -38.95 3.09 -5.88
C ASN A 357 -38.60 2.70 -4.43
N ALA A 358 -37.84 3.55 -3.73
CA ALA A 358 -37.38 3.34 -2.36
C ALA A 358 -36.64 2.00 -2.15
N THR A 359 -35.79 1.62 -3.11
CA THR A 359 -34.98 0.39 -3.02
C THR A 359 -33.52 0.69 -2.74
N VAL A 360 -32.85 -0.22 -2.02
CA VAL A 360 -31.42 -0.15 -1.72
C VAL A 360 -30.74 -1.44 -2.16
N THR A 361 -29.67 -1.34 -2.94
CA THR A 361 -28.90 -2.49 -3.41
C THR A 361 -27.41 -2.24 -3.15
N LEU A 362 -26.79 -3.14 -2.40
CA LEU A 362 -25.35 -3.15 -2.16
C LEU A 362 -24.71 -4.29 -2.96
N GLY A 363 -24.24 -3.99 -4.16
CA GLY A 363 -23.72 -4.98 -5.10
C GLY A 363 -22.62 -5.88 -4.51
N GLY A 364 -21.70 -5.30 -3.73
CA GLY A 364 -20.56 -6.03 -3.15
C GLY A 364 -20.90 -7.03 -2.04
N ILE A 365 -22.15 -7.08 -1.56
CA ILE A 365 -22.63 -8.06 -0.58
C ILE A 365 -23.81 -8.90 -1.11
N LYS A 366 -24.32 -8.62 -2.31
CA LYS A 366 -25.57 -9.17 -2.85
C LYS A 366 -25.61 -10.70 -2.80
N GLU A 367 -24.52 -11.36 -3.18
CA GLU A 367 -24.40 -12.83 -3.20
C GLU A 367 -24.39 -13.44 -1.79
N PHE A 368 -24.00 -12.66 -0.78
CA PHE A 368 -23.87 -13.11 0.61
C PHE A 368 -25.07 -12.75 1.48
N ILE A 369 -26.01 -11.93 1.00
CA ILE A 369 -27.23 -11.57 1.75
C ILE A 369 -27.99 -12.79 2.29
N PRO A 370 -28.20 -13.89 1.54
CA PRO A 370 -28.88 -15.08 2.07
C PRO A 370 -28.14 -15.76 3.23
N GLU A 371 -26.81 -15.65 3.28
CA GLU A 371 -26.00 -16.15 4.39
C GLU A 371 -26.04 -15.19 5.58
N ILE A 372 -25.91 -13.88 5.33
CA ILE A 372 -26.01 -12.83 6.36
C ILE A 372 -27.39 -12.89 7.05
N LYS A 373 -28.48 -13.07 6.32
CA LYS A 373 -29.85 -13.19 6.89
C LYS A 373 -30.04 -14.43 7.78
N ARG A 374 -29.17 -15.44 7.68
CA ARG A 374 -29.20 -16.65 8.53
C ARG A 374 -28.32 -16.55 9.78
N CYS A 375 -27.52 -15.50 9.89
CA CYS A 375 -26.66 -15.30 11.05
C CYS A 375 -27.48 -14.95 12.30
N ARG A 376 -26.85 -15.10 13.47
CA ARG A 376 -27.51 -14.85 14.76
C ARG A 376 -27.01 -13.61 15.47
N ARG A 377 -25.94 -12.99 14.98
CA ARG A 377 -25.28 -11.86 15.65
C ARG A 377 -24.40 -11.09 14.66
N LEU A 378 -24.44 -9.77 14.79
CA LEU A 378 -23.55 -8.86 14.07
C LEU A 378 -22.47 -8.36 15.03
N ILE A 379 -21.23 -8.31 14.56
CA ILE A 379 -20.08 -7.80 15.33
C ILE A 379 -19.34 -6.77 14.50
N LEU A 380 -19.35 -5.51 14.92
CA LEU A 380 -18.68 -4.41 14.24
C LEU A 380 -17.35 -4.15 14.94
N ILE A 381 -16.24 -4.31 14.22
CA ILE A 381 -14.88 -4.25 14.75
C ILE A 381 -14.11 -3.15 14.01
N ALA A 382 -13.59 -2.18 14.75
CA ALA A 382 -12.85 -1.05 14.20
C ALA A 382 -11.97 -0.35 15.25
N CYS A 383 -11.25 0.68 14.83
CA CYS A 383 -10.47 1.57 15.70
C CYS A 383 -10.88 3.05 15.49
N GLY A 384 -10.70 3.87 16.53
CA GLY A 384 -10.84 5.33 16.44
C GLY A 384 -12.18 5.79 15.88
N THR A 385 -12.17 6.74 14.94
CA THR A 385 -13.38 7.29 14.32
C THR A 385 -14.24 6.23 13.62
N SER A 386 -13.65 5.17 13.07
CA SER A 386 -14.41 4.07 12.47
C SER A 386 -15.13 3.18 13.49
N TYR A 387 -14.64 3.10 14.73
CA TYR A 387 -15.40 2.52 15.84
C TYR A 387 -16.61 3.40 16.19
N HIS A 388 -16.45 4.73 16.16
CA HIS A 388 -17.55 5.63 16.45
C HIS A 388 -18.66 5.59 15.39
N SER A 389 -18.36 5.34 14.11
CA SER A 389 -19.42 5.16 13.08
C SER A 389 -20.25 3.90 13.33
N ALA A 390 -19.63 2.83 13.86
CA ALA A 390 -20.33 1.64 14.32
C ALA A 390 -21.20 1.92 15.56
N VAL A 391 -20.70 2.66 16.54
CA VAL A 391 -21.49 3.07 17.72
C VAL A 391 -22.72 3.88 17.29
N ALA A 392 -22.54 4.83 16.36
CA ALA A 392 -23.59 5.70 15.89
C ALA A 392 -24.69 4.97 15.08
N THR A 393 -24.39 3.79 14.52
CA THR A 393 -25.33 2.99 13.72
C THR A 393 -25.82 1.73 14.41
N ARG A 394 -25.31 1.42 15.61
CA ARG A 394 -25.70 0.24 16.38
C ARG A 394 -27.21 0.12 16.56
N GLN A 395 -27.86 1.21 16.99
CA GLN A 395 -29.29 1.20 17.30
C GLN A 395 -30.15 0.89 16.06
N ILE A 396 -29.85 1.52 14.92
CA ILE A 396 -30.64 1.31 13.70
C ILE A 396 -30.39 -0.08 13.10
N LEU A 397 -29.20 -0.65 13.30
CA LEU A 397 -28.90 -2.04 12.95
C LEU A 397 -29.71 -3.01 13.82
N GLU A 398 -29.77 -2.80 15.13
CA GLU A 398 -30.60 -3.61 16.04
C GLU A 398 -32.09 -3.52 15.64
N GLU A 399 -32.59 -2.31 15.36
CA GLU A 399 -33.98 -2.06 14.94
C GLU A 399 -34.34 -2.80 13.64
N LEU A 400 -33.55 -2.65 12.58
CA LEU A 400 -33.91 -3.13 11.24
C LEU A 400 -33.52 -4.60 11.01
N THR A 401 -32.52 -5.11 11.73
CA THR A 401 -32.12 -6.53 11.61
C THR A 401 -32.79 -7.42 12.65
N GLU A 402 -33.19 -6.87 13.82
CA GLU A 402 -33.60 -7.63 15.01
C GLU A 402 -32.53 -8.60 15.54
N LEU A 403 -31.27 -8.42 15.13
CA LEU A 403 -30.14 -9.20 15.61
C LEU A 403 -29.43 -8.49 16.77
N PRO A 404 -28.81 -9.23 17.71
CA PRO A 404 -27.82 -8.67 18.61
C PRO A 404 -26.68 -8.03 17.82
N VAL A 405 -26.37 -6.77 18.11
CA VAL A 405 -25.27 -6.03 17.49
C VAL A 405 -24.23 -5.67 18.55
N MET A 406 -23.03 -6.21 18.40
CA MET A 406 -21.89 -5.88 19.25
C MET A 406 -20.96 -4.92 18.52
N VAL A 407 -20.44 -3.93 19.24
CA VAL A 407 -19.49 -2.95 18.70
C VAL A 407 -18.23 -2.99 19.54
N GLU A 408 -17.10 -3.32 18.91
CA GLU A 408 -15.86 -3.70 19.58
C GLU A 408 -14.68 -2.87 19.09
N LEU A 409 -13.87 -2.40 20.03
CA LEU A 409 -12.59 -1.79 19.72
C LEU A 409 -11.60 -2.91 19.37
N ALA A 410 -11.00 -2.87 18.18
CA ALA A 410 -10.24 -4.02 17.65
C ALA A 410 -9.07 -4.47 18.55
N SER A 411 -8.39 -3.54 19.20
CA SER A 411 -7.30 -3.84 20.13
C SER A 411 -7.78 -4.65 21.36
N ASP A 412 -8.82 -4.15 22.03
CA ASP A 412 -9.41 -4.82 23.20
C ASP A 412 -10.08 -6.16 22.81
N PHE A 413 -10.72 -6.21 21.64
CA PHE A 413 -11.29 -7.43 21.08
C PHE A 413 -10.27 -8.58 21.00
N LEU A 414 -9.07 -8.28 20.51
CA LEU A 414 -7.94 -9.21 20.40
C LEU A 414 -7.38 -9.58 21.77
N ASP A 415 -7.15 -8.59 22.64
CA ASP A 415 -6.57 -8.84 23.96
C ASP A 415 -7.45 -9.73 24.84
N ARG A 416 -8.78 -9.60 24.73
CA ARG A 416 -9.74 -10.46 25.45
C ARG A 416 -9.94 -11.83 24.81
N ASN A 417 -9.36 -12.10 23.64
CA ASN A 417 -9.64 -13.31 22.84
C ASN A 417 -11.15 -13.55 22.70
N THR A 418 -11.86 -12.54 22.22
CA THR A 418 -13.33 -12.53 22.20
C THR A 418 -13.92 -13.78 21.50
N PRO A 419 -14.96 -14.43 22.06
CA PRO A 419 -15.58 -15.61 21.45
C PRO A 419 -16.31 -15.30 20.13
N ILE A 420 -15.97 -16.05 19.08
CA ILE A 420 -16.55 -15.95 17.74
C ILE A 420 -17.04 -17.33 17.28
N PHE A 421 -18.20 -17.34 16.65
CA PHE A 421 -18.88 -18.52 16.14
C PHE A 421 -19.08 -18.44 14.62
N ARG A 422 -19.41 -19.57 14.02
CA ARG A 422 -19.59 -19.68 12.55
C ARG A 422 -20.83 -18.96 12.03
N ASP A 423 -21.81 -18.74 12.90
CA ASP A 423 -23.05 -18.02 12.62
C ASP A 423 -23.00 -16.53 13.02
N ASP A 424 -21.80 -16.01 13.32
CA ASP A 424 -21.54 -14.58 13.44
C ASP A 424 -21.23 -13.95 12.07
N VAL A 425 -21.68 -12.72 11.87
CA VAL A 425 -21.23 -11.85 10.76
C VAL A 425 -20.40 -10.73 11.35
N CYS A 426 -19.11 -10.70 10.98
CA CYS A 426 -18.15 -9.72 11.48
C CYS A 426 -17.90 -8.63 10.43
N PHE A 427 -18.19 -7.38 10.79
CA PHE A 427 -17.92 -6.18 10.01
C PHE A 427 -16.58 -5.58 10.41
N PHE A 428 -15.72 -5.29 9.43
CA PHE A 428 -14.45 -4.62 9.63
C PHE A 428 -14.49 -3.26 8.96
N ILE A 429 -14.53 -2.20 9.78
CA ILE A 429 -14.71 -0.82 9.30
C ILE A 429 -13.37 -0.10 9.40
N SER A 430 -12.85 0.32 8.25
CA SER A 430 -11.55 1.00 8.18
C SER A 430 -11.49 1.86 6.91
N GLN A 431 -11.24 3.17 7.08
CA GLN A 431 -11.05 4.07 5.94
C GLN A 431 -9.92 3.57 5.03
N SER A 432 -8.74 3.29 5.61
CA SER A 432 -7.55 2.86 4.86
C SER A 432 -7.61 1.40 4.41
N GLY A 433 -8.39 0.58 5.11
CA GLY A 433 -8.40 -0.87 4.92
C GLY A 433 -7.11 -1.56 5.35
N GLU A 434 -6.24 -0.86 6.08
CA GLU A 434 -4.91 -1.33 6.49
C GLU A 434 -4.69 -1.21 8.01
N THR A 435 -5.67 -0.74 8.79
CA THR A 435 -5.52 -0.59 10.24
C THR A 435 -5.13 -1.93 10.89
N ALA A 436 -3.95 -1.98 11.50
CA ALA A 436 -3.32 -3.20 12.01
C ALA A 436 -4.23 -4.07 12.89
N ASP A 437 -4.75 -3.51 14.00
CA ASP A 437 -5.60 -4.25 14.93
C ASP A 437 -6.88 -4.74 14.26
N THR A 438 -7.50 -3.91 13.40
CA THR A 438 -8.69 -4.28 12.62
C THR A 438 -8.39 -5.44 11.66
N LEU A 439 -7.24 -5.42 10.96
CA LEU A 439 -6.81 -6.49 10.06
C LEU A 439 -6.48 -7.78 10.82
N MET A 440 -5.83 -7.68 11.98
CA MET A 440 -5.56 -8.84 12.83
C MET A 440 -6.86 -9.44 13.39
N ALA A 441 -7.81 -8.61 13.80
CA ALA A 441 -9.14 -9.05 14.22
C ALA A 441 -9.89 -9.74 13.06
N LEU A 442 -9.75 -9.25 11.83
CA LEU A 442 -10.29 -9.89 10.64
C LEU A 442 -9.76 -11.31 10.48
N ARG A 443 -8.43 -11.47 10.51
CA ARG A 443 -7.79 -12.79 10.39
C ARG A 443 -8.19 -13.71 11.56
N TYR A 444 -8.30 -13.17 12.77
CA TYR A 444 -8.77 -13.89 13.96
C TYR A 444 -10.19 -14.44 13.80
N CYS A 445 -11.12 -13.62 13.28
CA CYS A 445 -12.51 -14.04 13.02
C CYS A 445 -12.59 -15.03 11.86
N LYS A 446 -11.84 -14.79 10.78
CA LYS A 446 -11.80 -15.67 9.60
C LYS A 446 -11.33 -17.09 9.95
N GLN A 447 -10.31 -17.22 10.79
CA GLN A 447 -9.84 -18.52 11.30
C GLN A 447 -10.90 -19.29 12.10
N ARG A 448 -11.89 -18.60 12.67
CA ARG A 448 -13.02 -19.20 13.40
C ARG A 448 -14.24 -19.48 12.52
N GLY A 449 -14.16 -19.14 11.24
CA GLY A 449 -15.16 -19.47 10.24
C GLY A 449 -16.39 -18.57 10.25
N SER A 450 -16.31 -17.37 10.84
CA SER A 450 -17.38 -16.36 10.71
C SER A 450 -17.37 -15.74 9.32
N LEU A 451 -18.53 -15.25 8.86
CA LEU A 451 -18.60 -14.47 7.63
C LEU A 451 -17.99 -13.07 7.86
N ILE A 452 -17.22 -12.57 6.89
CA ILE A 452 -16.38 -11.38 7.01
C ILE A 452 -16.86 -10.34 5.99
N VAL A 453 -17.26 -9.17 6.46
CA VAL A 453 -17.72 -8.04 5.64
C VAL A 453 -16.79 -6.85 5.84
N GLY A 454 -16.14 -6.38 4.76
CA GLY A 454 -15.27 -5.21 4.79
C GLY A 454 -16.01 -3.92 4.42
N ILE A 455 -15.93 -2.88 5.26
CA ILE A 455 -16.42 -1.52 4.96
C ILE A 455 -15.21 -0.60 4.84
N THR A 456 -14.81 -0.28 3.60
CA THR A 456 -13.52 0.36 3.32
C THR A 456 -13.59 1.53 2.33
N ASN A 457 -12.63 2.45 2.38
CA ASN A 457 -12.51 3.55 1.42
C ASN A 457 -11.31 3.41 0.47
N THR A 458 -10.52 2.34 0.60
CA THR A 458 -9.36 2.09 -0.26
C THR A 458 -9.53 0.78 -1.01
N VAL A 459 -9.71 0.88 -2.33
CA VAL A 459 -9.80 -0.26 -3.24
C VAL A 459 -8.50 -1.04 -3.22
N GLY A 460 -8.58 -2.38 -3.14
CA GLY A 460 -7.40 -3.25 -3.13
C GLY A 460 -6.64 -3.31 -1.80
N SER A 461 -7.13 -2.64 -0.76
CA SER A 461 -6.57 -2.73 0.61
C SER A 461 -6.63 -4.15 1.17
N SER A 462 -5.81 -4.45 2.18
CA SER A 462 -5.74 -5.77 2.83
C SER A 462 -7.10 -6.23 3.37
N ILE A 463 -7.83 -5.36 4.09
CA ILE A 463 -9.19 -5.67 4.58
C ILE A 463 -10.15 -5.94 3.40
N CYS A 464 -10.07 -5.15 2.32
CA CYS A 464 -10.92 -5.36 1.15
C CYS A 464 -10.64 -6.70 0.46
N ARG A 465 -9.38 -7.13 0.34
CA ARG A 465 -8.99 -8.39 -0.31
C ARG A 465 -9.24 -9.61 0.55
N GLU A 466 -9.06 -9.51 1.87
CA GLU A 466 -9.19 -10.65 2.78
C GLU A 466 -10.62 -10.93 3.24
N SER A 467 -11.53 -9.96 3.08
CA SER A 467 -12.96 -10.12 3.38
C SER A 467 -13.65 -11.04 2.37
N HIS A 468 -14.72 -11.72 2.79
CA HIS A 468 -15.53 -12.54 1.87
C HIS A 468 -16.36 -11.65 0.93
N CYS A 469 -16.88 -10.54 1.46
CA CYS A 469 -17.62 -9.54 0.72
C CYS A 469 -17.42 -8.16 1.36
N GLY A 470 -17.94 -7.10 0.72
CA GLY A 470 -17.74 -5.76 1.28
C GLY A 470 -18.43 -4.62 0.55
N VAL A 471 -18.34 -3.44 1.16
CA VAL A 471 -18.86 -2.18 0.62
C VAL A 471 -17.72 -1.18 0.59
N HIS A 472 -17.38 -0.71 -0.62
CA HIS A 472 -16.52 0.45 -0.78
C HIS A 472 -17.33 1.72 -0.50
N ILE A 473 -17.01 2.50 0.53
CA ILE A 473 -17.83 3.65 0.91
C ILE A 473 -17.83 4.76 -0.14
N ASN A 474 -16.80 4.83 -1.00
CA ASN A 474 -16.71 5.77 -2.13
C ASN A 474 -16.81 7.25 -1.70
N ALA A 475 -16.12 7.62 -0.62
CA ALA A 475 -16.05 9.00 -0.13
C ALA A 475 -15.01 9.85 -0.90
N GLY A 476 -14.26 9.22 -1.81
CA GLY A 476 -13.02 9.75 -2.39
C GLY A 476 -11.85 9.70 -1.41
N PRO A 477 -10.61 9.98 -1.85
CA PRO A 477 -9.43 10.05 -0.99
C PRO A 477 -9.62 11.00 0.21
N GLU A 478 -9.17 10.56 1.39
CA GLU A 478 -9.11 11.38 2.61
C GLU A 478 -7.63 11.54 2.98
N ILE A 479 -7.14 12.77 2.90
CA ILE A 479 -5.74 13.18 3.09
C ILE A 479 -5.57 13.84 4.48
N GLY A 480 -6.63 14.44 5.02
CA GLY A 480 -6.65 14.91 6.40
C GLY A 480 -6.37 13.77 7.37
N VAL A 481 -5.53 14.05 8.39
CA VAL A 481 -5.18 13.04 9.41
C VAL A 481 -6.39 12.67 10.26
N ALA A 482 -7.24 13.65 10.58
CA ALA A 482 -8.49 13.43 11.29
C ALA A 482 -9.59 13.07 10.28
N SER A 483 -10.23 11.92 10.50
CA SER A 483 -11.29 11.44 9.60
C SER A 483 -12.56 12.28 9.72
N THR A 484 -13.15 12.63 8.57
CA THR A 484 -14.33 13.51 8.47
C THR A 484 -15.36 12.88 7.53
N LYS A 485 -15.20 13.02 6.21
CA LYS A 485 -16.10 12.44 5.21
C LYS A 485 -16.14 10.92 5.23
N ALA A 486 -15.04 10.24 5.60
CA ALA A 486 -15.08 8.79 5.73
C ALA A 486 -16.00 8.33 6.88
N TYR A 487 -16.10 9.10 7.98
CA TYR A 487 -17.04 8.80 9.07
C TYR A 487 -18.50 8.86 8.61
N THR A 488 -18.90 9.96 7.95
CA THR A 488 -20.28 10.13 7.47
C THR A 488 -20.63 9.14 6.35
N SER A 489 -19.69 8.84 5.45
CA SER A 489 -19.86 7.79 4.44
C SER A 489 -19.93 6.37 5.03
N GLN A 490 -19.19 6.07 6.10
CA GLN A 490 -19.33 4.80 6.83
C GLN A 490 -20.71 4.69 7.48
N PHE A 491 -21.16 5.76 8.12
CA PHE A 491 -22.49 5.85 8.73
C PHE A 491 -23.60 5.57 7.72
N VAL A 492 -23.57 6.26 6.56
CA VAL A 492 -24.55 6.05 5.47
C VAL A 492 -24.46 4.63 4.90
N SER A 493 -23.25 4.07 4.76
CA SER A 493 -23.07 2.69 4.27
C SER A 493 -23.69 1.64 5.20
N LEU A 494 -23.55 1.82 6.51
CA LEU A 494 -24.14 0.92 7.51
C LEU A 494 -25.68 1.07 7.57
N ILE A 495 -26.22 2.28 7.37
CA ILE A 495 -27.67 2.49 7.21
C ILE A 495 -28.17 1.77 5.96
N MET A 496 -27.50 1.91 4.82
CA MET A 496 -27.88 1.20 3.60
C MET A 496 -27.86 -0.32 3.81
N PHE A 497 -26.89 -0.85 4.56
CA PHE A 497 -26.86 -2.26 4.93
C PHE A 497 -28.09 -2.66 5.77
N ALA A 498 -28.45 -1.87 6.78
CA ALA A 498 -29.65 -2.09 7.59
C ALA A 498 -30.93 -2.10 6.72
N LEU A 499 -31.00 -1.20 5.73
CA LEU A 499 -32.04 -1.16 4.72
C LEU A 499 -31.97 -2.33 3.72
N VAL A 500 -30.85 -3.01 3.50
CA VAL A 500 -30.89 -4.26 2.71
C VAL A 500 -31.47 -5.39 3.57
N MET A 501 -31.16 -5.42 4.87
CA MET A 501 -31.56 -6.50 5.77
C MET A 501 -33.07 -6.53 6.04
N SER A 502 -33.73 -5.38 6.10
CA SER A 502 -35.16 -5.29 6.44
C SER A 502 -36.11 -5.26 5.23
N GLU A 503 -35.60 -5.47 4.01
CA GLU A 503 -36.35 -5.30 2.75
C GLU A 503 -37.62 -6.18 2.66
N ASP A 504 -37.54 -7.43 3.12
CA ASP A 504 -38.66 -8.38 3.03
C ASP A 504 -39.71 -8.22 4.15
N ARG A 505 -39.53 -7.25 5.06
CA ARG A 505 -40.43 -7.06 6.21
C ARG A 505 -41.49 -6.01 5.89
N ILE A 506 -42.73 -6.46 5.70
CA ILE A 506 -43.90 -5.59 5.43
C ILE A 506 -44.09 -4.54 6.54
N SER A 507 -43.95 -4.96 7.81
CA SER A 507 -44.10 -4.08 8.97
C SER A 507 -43.07 -2.94 9.01
N MET A 508 -41.90 -3.14 8.41
CA MET A 508 -40.81 -2.15 8.41
C MET A 508 -40.89 -1.18 7.22
N GLN A 509 -41.76 -1.41 6.23
CA GLN A 509 -41.85 -0.57 5.03
C GLN A 509 -42.04 0.93 5.32
N PRO A 510 -42.93 1.36 6.24
CA PRO A 510 -43.07 2.78 6.55
C PRO A 510 -41.77 3.40 7.07
N ARG A 511 -41.09 2.70 7.98
CA ARG A 511 -39.82 3.13 8.59
C ARG A 511 -38.70 3.18 7.56
N ARG A 512 -38.64 2.22 6.64
CA ARG A 512 -37.67 2.21 5.53
C ARG A 512 -37.87 3.43 4.62
N CYS A 513 -39.10 3.70 4.20
CA CYS A 513 -39.43 4.83 3.35
C CYS A 513 -39.05 6.16 4.00
N GLU A 514 -39.32 6.30 5.30
CA GLU A 514 -38.90 7.47 6.09
C GLU A 514 -37.37 7.66 6.04
N ILE A 515 -36.59 6.61 6.32
CA ILE A 515 -35.12 6.68 6.32
C ILE A 515 -34.59 7.00 4.92
N ILE A 516 -35.13 6.36 3.88
CA ILE A 516 -34.72 6.60 2.48
C ILE A 516 -35.03 8.04 2.06
N GLN A 517 -36.18 8.58 2.48
CA GLN A 517 -36.51 9.98 2.25
C GLN A 517 -35.57 10.92 3.02
N GLY A 518 -35.16 10.57 4.24
CA GLY A 518 -34.12 11.28 4.98
C GLY A 518 -32.77 11.27 4.22
N LEU A 519 -32.35 10.11 3.73
CA LEU A 519 -31.14 9.96 2.90
C LEU A 519 -31.20 10.79 1.61
N LYS A 520 -32.39 11.02 1.05
CA LYS A 520 -32.57 11.90 -0.12
C LYS A 520 -32.24 13.36 0.20
N LEU A 521 -32.54 13.80 1.41
CA LEU A 521 -32.41 15.20 1.85
C LEU A 521 -31.08 15.49 2.56
N ILE A 522 -30.40 14.45 3.04
CA ILE A 522 -29.22 14.58 3.92
C ILE A 522 -28.11 15.45 3.31
N ALA A 523 -27.91 15.39 2.00
CA ALA A 523 -26.86 16.17 1.33
C ALA A 523 -27.13 17.67 1.41
N ASP A 524 -28.38 18.10 1.27
CA ASP A 524 -28.74 19.51 1.37
C ASP A 524 -28.79 19.96 2.84
N GLN A 525 -29.16 19.07 3.77
CA GLN A 525 -29.09 19.34 5.21
C GLN A 525 -27.66 19.49 5.74
N ILE A 526 -26.66 18.88 5.09
CA ILE A 526 -25.24 19.08 5.44
C ILE A 526 -24.73 20.43 4.91
N LYS A 527 -25.33 20.96 3.83
CA LYS A 527 -24.95 22.27 3.27
C LYS A 527 -25.49 23.45 4.09
N GLU A 528 -26.68 23.28 4.67
CA GLU A 528 -27.29 24.22 5.63
C GLU A 528 -26.50 24.26 6.94
#